data_AF-A0A367G848-F1
#
_entry.id   AF-A0A367G848-F1
#
_cell.length_a   1.000
_cell.length_b   1.000
_cell.length_c   1.000
_cell.angle_alpha   90.00
_cell.angle_beta   90.00
_cell.angle_gamma   90.00
#
_symmetry.space_group_name_H-M   'P 1'
#
loop_
_entity.id
_entity.type
_entity.pdbx_description
1 polymer ?
#
loop_
_entity_poly.entity_id
_entity_poly.type
_entity_poly.pdbx_seq_one_letter_code
_entity_poly.pdbx_strand_id
1 'polypeptide(L)'
;MTEVNEKMNEILNQKFGVEVEMYNISRSKAAQIVATTLTELTGVSWNYSLPGMHLDERRIYPVSDPTRHNVWKIESDSSIQARNAWERTELVSPVLTWEQMPLLQQIIRNLRAAGARSDPAHQCGVHVHVDGTGHTARSLLNLTNIMASHEQLLIGSIGIAPARMRWCQTVDQNFLLAVNARAPQSLRELEEVWYAAQTGHAYNVGHYDQTRYHMFYGKKAIMYPTFQTLIVQRQKL
;
A
#
# COMPACT_ATOMS: atom_id res chain seq x y z
N MET A 1 2.99 7.34 32.73
CA MET A 1 2.65 6.01 32.17
C MET A 1 1.31 6.01 31.42
N THR A 2 0.38 6.91 31.73
CA THR A 2 -0.94 7.02 31.06
C THR A 2 -0.86 7.57 29.63
N GLU A 3 -0.20 8.71 29.41
CA GLU A 3 -0.17 9.37 28.08
C GLU A 3 0.57 8.56 26.99
N VAL A 4 1.65 7.84 27.36
CA VAL A 4 2.37 6.95 26.43
C VAL A 4 1.51 5.74 26.07
N ASN A 5 0.77 5.19 27.03
CA ASN A 5 -0.13 4.07 26.79
C ASN A 5 -1.35 4.49 25.95
N GLU A 6 -1.86 5.71 26.16
CA GLU A 6 -2.93 6.30 25.33
C GLU A 6 -2.47 6.50 23.88
N LYS A 7 -1.30 7.12 23.67
CA LYS A 7 -0.71 7.30 22.33
C LYS A 7 -0.40 5.96 21.66
N MET A 8 0.04 4.96 22.43
CA MET A 8 0.26 3.61 21.91
C MET A 8 -1.06 2.94 21.51
N ASN A 9 -2.13 3.09 22.31
CA ASN A 9 -3.46 2.61 21.96
C ASN A 9 -4.03 3.31 20.71
N GLU A 10 -3.73 4.59 20.50
CA GLU A 10 -4.11 5.30 19.27
C GLU A 10 -3.39 4.75 18.03
N ILE A 11 -2.10 4.42 18.13
CA ILE A 11 -1.36 3.77 17.03
C ILE A 11 -1.97 2.40 16.69
N LEU A 12 -2.43 1.64 17.69
CA LEU A 12 -3.06 0.32 17.47
C LEU A 12 -4.41 0.42 16.73
N ASN A 13 -5.12 1.55 16.87
CA ASN A 13 -6.38 1.79 16.17
C ASN A 13 -6.23 2.18 14.70
N GLN A 14 -5.01 2.51 14.25
CA GLN A 14 -4.74 2.88 12.87
C GLN A 14 -4.94 1.68 11.95
N LYS A 15 -5.96 1.78 11.09
CA LYS A 15 -6.21 0.77 10.07
C LYS A 15 -5.25 0.92 8.91
N PHE A 16 -4.94 -0.20 8.25
CA PHE A 16 -4.06 -0.23 7.09
C PHE A 16 -4.47 -1.32 6.10
N GLY A 17 -3.99 -1.23 4.86
CA GLY A 17 -4.06 -2.28 3.86
C GLY A 17 -2.70 -2.46 3.22
N VAL A 18 -2.41 -3.63 2.66
CA VAL A 18 -1.13 -3.89 2.02
C VAL A 18 -1.33 -4.56 0.68
N GLU A 19 -0.61 -4.08 -0.33
CA GLU A 19 -0.43 -4.75 -1.61
C GLU A 19 1.02 -5.26 -1.68
N VAL A 20 1.22 -6.53 -2.00
CA VAL A 20 2.56 -7.14 -2.11
C VAL A 20 2.72 -7.76 -3.49
N GLU A 21 3.59 -7.17 -4.30
CA GLU A 21 3.93 -7.65 -5.62
C GLU A 21 4.97 -8.78 -5.53
N MET A 22 4.74 -9.85 -6.31
CA MET A 22 5.51 -11.09 -6.25
C MET A 22 5.70 -11.71 -7.64
N TYR A 23 6.79 -12.45 -7.80
CA TYR A 23 7.05 -13.32 -8.94
C TYR A 23 7.40 -14.75 -8.48
N ASN A 24 7.61 -15.66 -9.44
CA ASN A 24 7.95 -17.07 -9.20
C ASN A 24 6.85 -17.87 -8.49
N ILE A 25 5.61 -17.38 -8.55
CA ILE A 25 4.42 -18.05 -8.05
C ILE A 25 3.23 -17.68 -8.93
N SER A 26 2.42 -18.66 -9.33
CA SER A 26 1.21 -18.38 -10.08
C SER A 26 0.12 -17.79 -9.19
N ARG A 27 -0.74 -16.95 -9.77
CA ARG A 27 -1.90 -16.40 -9.04
C ARG A 27 -2.81 -17.47 -8.43
N SER A 28 -3.03 -18.58 -9.14
CA SER A 28 -3.82 -19.71 -8.62
C SER A 28 -3.16 -20.37 -7.40
N LYS A 29 -1.84 -20.58 -7.45
CA LYS A 29 -1.11 -21.18 -6.32
C LYS A 29 -1.08 -20.25 -5.12
N ALA A 30 -0.85 -18.96 -5.35
CA ALA A 30 -0.90 -17.94 -4.31
C ALA A 30 -2.28 -17.90 -3.63
N ALA A 31 -3.38 -17.88 -4.41
CA ALA A 31 -4.73 -17.87 -3.85
C ALA A 31 -5.03 -19.09 -2.99
N GLN A 32 -4.60 -20.28 -3.44
CA GLN A 32 -4.69 -21.52 -2.65
C GLN A 32 -3.96 -21.39 -1.32
N ILE A 33 -2.70 -20.93 -1.33
CA ILE A 33 -1.88 -20.80 -0.11
C ILE A 33 -2.51 -19.81 0.88
N VAL A 34 -3.00 -18.67 0.38
CA VAL A 34 -3.64 -17.66 1.24
C VAL A 34 -4.91 -18.24 1.89
N ALA A 35 -5.77 -18.90 1.11
CA ALA A 35 -6.99 -19.52 1.64
C ALA A 35 -6.67 -20.60 2.70
N THR A 36 -5.71 -21.49 2.42
CA THR A 36 -5.27 -22.51 3.39
C THR A 36 -4.72 -21.86 4.68
N THR A 37 -3.86 -20.86 4.54
CA THR A 37 -3.27 -20.16 5.70
C THR A 37 -4.34 -19.49 6.55
N LEU A 38 -5.33 -18.84 5.92
CA LEU A 38 -6.45 -18.23 6.62
C LEU A 38 -7.28 -19.29 7.36
N THR A 39 -7.56 -20.43 6.73
CA THR A 39 -8.30 -21.50 7.39
C THR A 39 -7.58 -22.07 8.61
N GLU A 40 -6.28 -22.31 8.49
CA GLU A 40 -5.48 -22.84 9.59
C GLU A 40 -5.41 -21.87 10.77
N LEU A 41 -5.24 -20.57 10.50
CA LEU A 41 -5.02 -19.58 11.56
C LEU A 41 -6.30 -19.03 12.18
N THR A 42 -7.42 -19.00 11.44
CA THR A 42 -8.69 -18.49 11.97
C THR A 42 -9.65 -19.59 12.40
N GLY A 43 -9.38 -20.86 12.07
CA GLY A 43 -10.30 -21.98 12.32
C GLY A 43 -11.62 -21.91 11.53
N VAL A 44 -11.70 -21.01 10.54
CA VAL A 44 -12.88 -20.82 9.68
C VAL A 44 -12.55 -21.32 8.29
N SER A 45 -13.47 -21.99 7.61
CA SER A 45 -13.22 -22.41 6.22
C SER A 45 -13.19 -21.20 5.28
N TRP A 46 -12.10 -21.06 4.51
CA TRP A 46 -11.91 -20.04 3.49
C TRP A 46 -11.80 -20.71 2.13
N ASN A 47 -12.34 -20.04 1.10
CA ASN A 47 -12.25 -20.48 -0.27
C ASN A 47 -11.83 -19.31 -1.17
N TYR A 48 -11.52 -19.58 -2.44
CA TYR A 48 -11.16 -18.56 -3.41
C TYR A 48 -11.93 -18.75 -4.72
N SER A 49 -12.22 -17.64 -5.39
CA SER A 49 -12.94 -17.64 -6.66
C SER A 49 -12.08 -18.16 -7.82
N LEU A 50 -12.75 -18.57 -8.89
CA LEU A 50 -12.12 -18.67 -10.21
C LEU A 50 -11.63 -17.29 -10.69
N PRO A 51 -10.75 -17.26 -11.72
CA PRO A 51 -10.33 -16.04 -12.42
C PRO A 51 -11.47 -15.08 -12.72
N GLY A 52 -11.42 -13.87 -12.18
CA GLY A 52 -12.27 -12.75 -12.59
C GLY A 52 -11.85 -12.19 -13.95
N MET A 53 -12.75 -11.43 -14.59
CA MET A 53 -12.46 -10.76 -15.87
C MET A 53 -11.46 -9.61 -15.72
N HIS A 54 -11.42 -8.97 -14.56
CA HIS A 54 -10.47 -7.90 -14.26
C HIS A 54 -9.21 -8.49 -13.63
N LEU A 55 -8.06 -8.28 -14.28
CA LEU A 55 -6.73 -8.65 -13.78
C LEU A 55 -6.56 -10.10 -13.31
N ASP A 56 -7.38 -11.03 -13.82
CA ASP A 56 -7.37 -12.41 -13.34
C ASP A 56 -7.54 -12.45 -11.80
N GLU A 57 -8.38 -11.56 -11.25
CA GLU A 57 -8.63 -11.41 -9.81
C GLU A 57 -9.19 -12.70 -9.23
N ARG A 58 -8.61 -13.15 -8.11
CA ARG A 58 -9.12 -14.23 -7.28
C ARG A 58 -9.44 -13.68 -5.90
N ARG A 59 -10.71 -13.61 -5.57
CA ARG A 59 -11.20 -13.20 -4.24
C ARG A 59 -11.09 -14.37 -3.29
N ILE A 60 -10.56 -14.17 -2.09
CA ILE A 60 -10.42 -15.19 -1.05
C ILE A 60 -11.33 -14.81 0.12
N TYR A 61 -12.39 -15.58 0.34
CA TYR A 61 -13.52 -15.25 1.21
C TYR A 61 -13.85 -16.39 2.17
N PRO A 62 -14.42 -16.09 3.35
CA PRO A 62 -14.91 -17.14 4.24
C PRO A 62 -16.10 -17.85 3.59
N VAL A 63 -16.14 -19.18 3.67
CA VAL A 63 -17.22 -19.99 3.06
C VAL A 63 -18.59 -19.64 3.64
N SER A 64 -18.64 -19.21 4.91
CA SER A 64 -19.86 -18.76 5.58
C SER A 64 -20.41 -17.42 5.06
N ASP A 65 -19.61 -16.63 4.34
CA ASP A 65 -19.98 -15.30 3.84
C ASP A 65 -19.31 -15.05 2.47
N PRO A 66 -19.77 -15.72 1.40
CA PRO A 66 -19.16 -15.64 0.07
C PRO A 66 -19.40 -14.31 -0.65
N THR A 67 -20.35 -13.50 -0.18
CA THR A 67 -20.68 -12.19 -0.77
C THR A 67 -19.87 -11.04 -0.17
N ARG A 68 -19.10 -11.28 0.91
CA ARG A 68 -18.25 -10.27 1.56
C ARG A 68 -17.35 -9.51 0.61
N HIS A 69 -17.49 -8.19 0.54
CA HIS A 69 -16.69 -7.37 -0.37
C HIS A 69 -15.26 -7.07 0.11
N ASN A 70 -15.06 -6.85 1.43
CA ASN A 70 -13.74 -6.57 2.00
C ASN A 70 -13.02 -7.90 2.31
N VAL A 71 -12.29 -8.40 1.32
CA VAL A 71 -11.64 -9.72 1.35
C VAL A 71 -10.21 -9.63 0.83
N TRP A 72 -9.43 -10.68 1.11
CA TRP A 72 -8.12 -10.85 0.49
C TRP A 72 -8.28 -11.13 -1.00
N LYS A 73 -7.32 -10.69 -1.80
CA LYS A 73 -7.32 -10.94 -3.23
C LYS A 73 -5.94 -11.28 -3.74
N ILE A 74 -5.91 -12.05 -4.82
CA ILE A 74 -4.74 -12.23 -5.66
C ILE A 74 -5.07 -11.69 -7.05
N GLU A 75 -4.26 -10.77 -7.55
CA GLU A 75 -4.48 -10.08 -8.82
C GLU A 75 -3.23 -10.11 -9.70
N SER A 76 -3.39 -9.76 -10.97
CA SER A 76 -2.28 -9.55 -11.90
C SER A 76 -1.80 -8.11 -11.83
N ASP A 77 -0.49 -7.92 -11.63
CA ASP A 77 0.14 -6.61 -11.81
C ASP A 77 1.06 -6.63 -13.05
N SER A 78 0.75 -5.78 -14.03
CA SER A 78 1.48 -5.77 -15.31
C SER A 78 2.91 -5.22 -15.23
N SER A 79 3.25 -4.50 -14.16
CA SER A 79 4.57 -3.91 -13.93
C SER A 79 5.60 -4.95 -13.47
N ILE A 80 5.15 -6.06 -12.89
CA ILE A 80 6.02 -7.15 -12.42
C ILE A 80 6.71 -7.83 -13.61
N GLN A 81 8.03 -7.94 -13.54
CA GLN A 81 8.82 -8.74 -14.47
C GLN A 81 8.90 -10.17 -13.94
N ALA A 82 8.32 -11.11 -14.67
CA ALA A 82 8.32 -12.53 -14.33
C ALA A 82 8.54 -13.37 -15.57
N ARG A 83 8.86 -14.67 -15.39
CA ARG A 83 9.12 -15.59 -16.50
C ARG A 83 7.93 -15.74 -17.46
N ASN A 84 6.70 -15.54 -16.97
CA ASN A 84 5.48 -15.52 -17.76
C ASN A 84 4.40 -14.66 -17.08
N ALA A 85 3.33 -14.35 -17.82
CA ALA A 85 2.26 -13.47 -17.34
C ALA A 85 1.44 -14.03 -16.17
N TRP A 86 1.45 -15.35 -15.96
CA TRP A 86 0.70 -16.01 -14.88
C TRP A 86 1.35 -15.85 -13.51
N GLU A 87 2.63 -15.46 -13.49
CA GLU A 87 3.42 -15.24 -12.28
C GLU A 87 3.64 -13.79 -11.94
N ARG A 88 3.00 -12.88 -12.69
CA ARG A 88 2.86 -11.50 -12.28
C ARG A 88 1.76 -11.43 -11.24
N THR A 89 2.12 -11.62 -9.97
CA THR A 89 1.17 -11.92 -8.90
C THR A 89 1.23 -10.85 -7.83
N GLU A 90 0.11 -10.22 -7.51
CA GLU A 90 -0.01 -9.29 -6.40
C GLU A 90 -0.98 -9.83 -5.34
N LEU A 91 -0.58 -9.77 -4.07
CA LEU A 91 -1.48 -9.99 -2.94
C LEU A 91 -2.05 -8.66 -2.48
N VAL A 92 -3.38 -8.55 -2.44
CA VAL A 92 -4.09 -7.37 -1.92
C VAL A 92 -4.82 -7.76 -0.64
N SER A 93 -4.50 -7.12 0.48
CA SER A 93 -5.19 -7.35 1.75
C SER A 93 -6.54 -6.63 1.79
N PRO A 94 -7.51 -7.12 2.61
CA PRO A 94 -8.59 -6.26 3.06
C PRO A 94 -8.04 -5.14 3.96
N VAL A 95 -8.91 -4.23 4.41
CA VAL A 95 -8.54 -3.31 5.51
C VAL A 95 -8.29 -4.13 6.79
N LEU A 96 -7.11 -3.95 7.38
CA LEU A 96 -6.59 -4.64 8.57
C LEU A 96 -6.45 -3.68 9.75
N THR A 97 -6.43 -4.26 10.95
CA THR A 97 -5.98 -3.60 12.20
C THR A 97 -4.61 -4.13 12.62
N TRP A 98 -3.97 -3.48 13.58
CA TRP A 98 -2.64 -3.89 14.07
C TRP A 98 -2.61 -5.31 14.61
N GLU A 99 -3.69 -5.76 15.27
CA GLU A 99 -3.83 -7.12 15.80
C GLU A 99 -3.80 -8.19 14.71
N GLN A 100 -4.10 -7.81 13.47
CA GLN A 100 -4.07 -8.71 12.30
C GLN A 100 -2.70 -8.73 11.61
N MET A 101 -1.71 -7.97 12.09
CA MET A 101 -0.33 -7.99 11.56
C MET A 101 0.30 -9.40 11.59
N PRO A 102 0.20 -10.21 12.67
CA PRO A 102 0.75 -11.56 12.67
C PRO A 102 0.15 -12.47 11.58
N LEU A 103 -1.15 -12.30 11.29
CA LEU A 103 -1.85 -13.03 10.22
C LEU A 103 -1.25 -12.68 8.85
N LEU A 104 -1.13 -11.38 8.54
CA LEU A 104 -0.49 -10.91 7.31
C LEU A 104 0.93 -11.46 7.18
N GLN A 105 1.73 -11.35 8.23
CA GLN A 105 3.11 -11.84 8.20
C GLN A 105 3.19 -13.36 7.96
N GLN A 106 2.24 -14.14 8.50
CA GLN A 106 2.23 -15.59 8.27
C GLN A 106 1.84 -15.93 6.83
N ILE A 107 0.89 -15.21 6.24
CA ILE A 107 0.55 -15.34 4.82
C ILE A 107 1.80 -15.09 3.95
N ILE A 108 2.54 -14.01 4.22
CA ILE A 108 3.79 -13.70 3.49
C ILE A 108 4.85 -14.80 3.68
N ARG A 109 5.00 -15.33 4.90
CA ARG A 109 5.93 -16.45 5.17
C ARG A 109 5.56 -17.69 4.37
N ASN A 110 4.28 -18.06 4.32
CA ASN A 110 3.81 -19.23 3.59
C ASN A 110 3.94 -19.07 2.07
N LEU A 111 3.65 -17.88 1.53
CA LEU A 111 3.90 -17.57 0.12
C LEU A 111 5.38 -17.68 -0.24
N ARG A 112 6.27 -17.13 0.60
CA ARG A 112 7.72 -17.24 0.41
C ARG A 112 8.20 -18.69 0.50
N ALA A 113 7.70 -19.47 1.46
CA ALA A 113 8.02 -20.89 1.58
C ALA A 113 7.58 -21.70 0.35
N ALA A 114 6.53 -21.27 -0.34
CA ALA A 114 6.08 -21.85 -1.60
C ALA A 114 6.83 -21.35 -2.84
N GLY A 115 7.85 -20.50 -2.67
CA GLY A 115 8.73 -20.03 -3.74
C GLY A 115 8.44 -18.62 -4.26
N ALA A 116 7.44 -17.92 -3.72
CA ALA A 116 7.20 -16.52 -4.07
C ALA A 116 8.42 -15.66 -3.73
N ARG A 117 8.78 -14.76 -4.64
CA ARG A 117 9.88 -13.81 -4.47
C ARG A 117 9.39 -12.39 -4.78
N SER A 118 10.04 -11.40 -4.18
CA SER A 118 9.77 -9.99 -4.41
C SER A 118 11.09 -9.25 -4.32
N ASP A 119 11.52 -8.62 -5.41
CA ASP A 119 12.74 -7.82 -5.42
C ASP A 119 12.71 -6.74 -6.51
N PRO A 120 13.55 -5.69 -6.40
CA PRO A 120 13.57 -4.58 -7.33
C PRO A 120 13.96 -4.95 -8.77
N ALA A 121 14.75 -6.01 -8.99
CA ALA A 121 15.15 -6.42 -10.33
C ALA A 121 13.94 -6.96 -11.12
N HIS A 122 12.96 -7.51 -10.41
CA HIS A 122 11.69 -7.97 -10.97
C HIS A 122 10.58 -6.91 -10.91
N GLN A 123 10.95 -5.66 -10.63
CA GLN A 123 10.05 -4.52 -10.49
C GLN A 123 8.98 -4.65 -9.40
N CYS A 124 9.15 -5.57 -8.44
CA CYS A 124 8.20 -5.73 -7.34
C CYS A 124 8.32 -4.62 -6.30
N GLY A 125 7.20 -4.27 -5.68
CA GLY A 125 7.03 -3.34 -4.58
C GLY A 125 6.06 -3.83 -3.50
N VAL A 126 6.01 -3.09 -2.38
CA VAL A 126 4.98 -3.24 -1.35
C VAL A 126 4.29 -1.90 -1.17
N HIS A 127 2.97 -1.89 -1.25
CA HIS A 127 2.18 -0.68 -1.04
C HIS A 127 1.52 -0.80 0.31
N VAL A 128 1.68 0.19 1.17
CA VAL A 128 1.00 0.24 2.47
C VAL A 128 -0.01 1.37 2.42
N HIS A 129 -1.28 1.02 2.46
CA HIS A 129 -2.37 1.97 2.58
C HIS A 129 -2.65 2.22 4.05
N VAL A 130 -2.82 3.46 4.48
CA VAL A 130 -3.11 3.81 5.89
C VAL A 130 -4.45 4.54 5.90
N ASP A 131 -5.37 4.21 6.81
CA ASP A 131 -6.66 4.90 6.89
C ASP A 131 -6.48 6.41 7.15
N GLY A 132 -7.06 7.22 6.27
CA GLY A 132 -7.00 8.68 6.32
C GLY A 132 -8.19 9.33 7.02
N THR A 133 -9.16 8.52 7.50
CA THR A 133 -10.34 9.01 8.19
C THR A 133 -9.97 9.86 9.40
N GLY A 134 -10.53 11.06 9.50
CA GLY A 134 -10.28 11.98 10.61
C GLY A 134 -9.08 12.93 10.40
N HIS A 135 -8.34 12.81 9.30
CA HIS A 135 -7.31 13.79 8.96
C HIS A 135 -7.91 15.12 8.48
N THR A 136 -7.25 16.21 8.85
CA THR A 136 -7.55 17.59 8.41
C THR A 136 -6.43 18.08 7.51
N ALA A 137 -6.65 19.17 6.75
CA ALA A 137 -5.59 19.78 5.95
C ALA A 137 -4.33 20.10 6.80
N ARG A 138 -4.54 20.54 8.04
CA ARG A 138 -3.45 20.80 8.99
C ARG A 138 -2.72 19.54 9.41
N SER A 139 -3.43 18.45 9.76
CA SER A 139 -2.75 17.21 10.15
C SER A 139 -2.04 16.54 8.96
N LEU A 140 -2.57 16.68 7.74
CA LEU A 140 -1.91 16.24 6.51
C LEU A 140 -0.68 17.06 6.17
N LEU A 141 -0.72 18.38 6.33
CA LEU A 141 0.43 19.26 6.16
C LEU A 141 1.53 18.92 7.17
N ASN A 142 1.17 18.70 8.44
CA ASN A 142 2.11 18.26 9.46
C ASN A 142 2.76 16.92 9.09
N LEU A 143 1.96 15.94 8.67
CA LEU A 143 2.45 14.63 8.24
C LEU A 143 3.40 14.76 7.03
N THR A 144 3.05 15.60 6.06
CA THR A 144 3.89 15.90 4.89
C THR A 144 5.25 16.46 5.31
N ASN A 145 5.26 17.45 6.22
CA ASN A 145 6.49 18.05 6.71
C ASN A 145 7.34 17.06 7.53
N ILE A 146 6.71 16.19 8.33
CA ILE A 146 7.39 15.10 9.05
C ILE A 146 8.02 14.12 8.06
N MET A 147 7.29 13.69 7.03
CA MET A 147 7.82 12.82 5.99
C MET A 147 9.01 13.47 5.27
N ALA A 148 8.87 14.71 4.81
CA ALA A 148 9.93 15.43 4.12
C ALA A 148 11.21 15.59 4.96
N SER A 149 11.07 15.78 6.27
CA SER A 149 12.22 15.90 7.19
C SER A 149 12.91 14.57 7.52
N HIS A 150 12.26 13.42 7.27
CA HIS A 150 12.77 12.10 7.66
C HIS A 150 12.90 11.12 6.49
N GLU A 151 12.51 11.49 5.28
CA GLU A 151 12.44 10.60 4.13
C GLU A 151 13.78 9.95 3.77
N GLN A 152 14.91 10.65 3.93
CA GLN A 152 16.24 10.08 3.69
C GLN A 152 16.58 8.97 4.70
N LEU A 153 16.20 9.16 5.97
CA LEU A 153 16.37 8.14 7.01
C LEU A 153 15.46 6.94 6.72
N LEU A 154 14.23 7.18 6.27
CA LEU A 154 13.27 6.12 5.91
C LEU A 154 13.75 5.33 4.69
N ILE A 155 14.22 6.00 3.63
CA ILE A 155 14.85 5.36 2.45
C ILE A 155 15.96 4.42 2.90
N GLY A 156 16.89 4.91 3.73
CA GLY A 156 18.02 4.11 4.21
C GLY A 156 17.61 2.96 5.12
N SER A 157 16.67 3.20 6.05
CA SER A 157 16.26 2.21 7.06
C SER A 157 15.44 1.07 6.46
N ILE A 158 14.53 1.38 5.53
CA ILE A 158 13.71 0.40 4.82
C ILE A 158 14.56 -0.29 3.72
N GLY A 159 15.56 0.41 3.20
CA GLY A 159 16.44 -0.09 2.14
C GLY A 159 15.78 0.00 0.77
N ILE A 160 15.16 1.15 0.46
CA ILE A 160 14.57 1.39 -0.87
C ILE A 160 15.69 1.40 -1.90
N ALA A 161 15.59 0.53 -2.91
CA ALA A 161 16.60 0.44 -3.94
C ALA A 161 16.66 1.71 -4.80
N PRO A 162 17.84 2.24 -5.16
CA PRO A 162 17.97 3.45 -5.97
C PRO A 162 17.18 3.41 -7.29
N ALA A 163 17.14 2.24 -7.95
CA ALA A 163 16.37 2.04 -9.18
C ALA A 163 14.85 2.24 -9.00
N ARG A 164 14.34 2.14 -7.76
CA ARG A 164 12.93 2.33 -7.43
C ARG A 164 12.60 3.77 -7.06
N MET A 165 13.58 4.63 -6.85
CA MET A 165 13.35 6.05 -6.53
C MET A 165 12.57 6.78 -7.63
N ARG A 166 12.57 6.28 -8.87
CA ARG A 166 11.69 6.81 -9.93
C ARG A 166 10.20 6.68 -9.60
N TRP A 167 9.83 5.62 -8.88
CA TRP A 167 8.46 5.30 -8.47
C TRP A 167 8.19 5.69 -7.00
N CYS A 168 9.24 5.77 -6.18
CA CYS A 168 9.24 6.15 -4.77
C CYS A 168 9.98 7.49 -4.55
N GLN A 169 9.60 8.56 -5.24
CA GLN A 169 10.29 9.84 -5.12
C GLN A 169 10.11 10.42 -3.71
N THR A 170 11.06 11.25 -3.30
CA THR A 170 10.91 12.11 -2.12
C THR A 170 9.77 13.11 -2.31
N VAL A 171 9.28 13.71 -1.23
CA VAL A 171 8.25 14.75 -1.33
C VAL A 171 8.72 15.87 -2.26
N ASP A 172 7.85 16.29 -3.19
CA ASP A 172 8.19 17.29 -4.19
C ASP A 172 8.49 18.65 -3.52
N GLN A 173 9.63 19.24 -3.89
CA GLN A 173 10.11 20.47 -3.27
C GLN A 173 9.29 21.70 -3.67
N ASN A 174 8.76 21.75 -4.89
CA ASN A 174 7.89 22.85 -5.33
C ASN A 174 6.57 22.80 -4.56
N PHE A 175 6.02 21.60 -4.37
CA PHE A 175 4.86 21.37 -3.51
C PHE A 175 5.13 21.80 -2.07
N LEU A 176 6.24 21.39 -1.46
CA LEU A 176 6.59 21.78 -0.08
C LEU A 176 6.68 23.29 0.09
N LEU A 177 7.32 23.98 -0.86
CA LEU A 177 7.41 25.44 -0.84
C LEU A 177 6.03 26.09 -0.98
N ALA A 178 5.23 25.65 -1.95
CA ALA A 178 3.91 26.20 -2.22
C ALA A 178 2.92 25.96 -1.06
N VAL A 179 2.91 24.75 -0.49
CA VAL A 179 1.95 24.37 0.57
C VAL A 179 2.27 25.05 1.89
N ASN A 180 3.55 25.22 2.23
CA ASN A 180 3.95 25.95 3.43
C ASN A 180 3.74 27.48 3.28
N ALA A 181 3.89 28.02 2.06
CA ALA A 181 3.60 29.43 1.80
C ALA A 181 2.08 29.73 1.84
N ARG A 182 1.24 28.85 1.27
CA ARG A 182 -0.22 29.05 1.23
C ARG A 182 -0.91 28.68 2.54
N ALA A 183 -0.35 27.74 3.31
CA ALA A 183 -0.91 27.23 4.56
C ALA A 183 -2.42 26.87 4.44
N PRO A 184 -2.78 25.89 3.58
CA PRO A 184 -4.18 25.58 3.27
C PRO A 184 -4.97 25.17 4.52
N GLN A 185 -6.20 25.66 4.62
CA GLN A 185 -7.09 25.40 5.76
C GLN A 185 -8.14 24.32 5.48
N SER A 186 -8.28 23.90 4.23
CA SER A 186 -9.21 22.86 3.79
C SER A 186 -8.53 21.77 2.96
N LEU A 187 -9.09 20.56 2.97
CA LEU A 187 -8.57 19.44 2.17
C LEU A 187 -8.56 19.77 0.67
N ARG A 188 -9.57 20.52 0.21
CA ARG A 188 -9.67 21.01 -1.16
C ARG A 188 -8.53 21.97 -1.51
N GLU A 189 -8.22 22.93 -0.64
CA GLU A 189 -7.09 23.85 -0.89
C GLU A 189 -5.76 23.09 -0.92
N LEU A 190 -5.58 22.10 -0.03
CA LEU A 190 -4.40 21.24 -0.03
C LEU A 190 -4.30 20.44 -1.33
N GLU A 191 -5.42 19.92 -1.85
CA GLU A 191 -5.49 19.23 -3.15
C GLU A 191 -5.05 20.13 -4.31
N GLU A 192 -5.59 21.34 -4.36
CA GLU A 192 -5.29 22.31 -5.41
C GLU A 192 -3.79 22.63 -5.42
N VAL A 193 -3.18 22.84 -4.25
CA VAL A 193 -1.72 23.07 -4.15
C VAL A 193 -0.93 21.84 -4.58
N TRP A 194 -1.38 20.65 -4.15
CA TRP A 194 -0.72 19.39 -4.49
C TRP A 194 -0.55 19.25 -6.01
N TYR A 195 -1.62 19.43 -6.78
CA TYR A 195 -1.52 19.30 -8.23
C TYR A 195 -0.88 20.51 -8.89
N ALA A 196 -1.26 21.73 -8.51
CA ALA A 196 -0.80 22.92 -9.21
C ALA A 196 0.72 23.06 -9.14
N ALA A 197 1.32 22.74 -7.98
CA ALA A 197 2.76 22.84 -7.78
C ALA A 197 3.58 21.77 -8.51
N GLN A 198 2.98 20.61 -8.83
CA GLN A 198 3.70 19.45 -9.37
C GLN A 198 3.40 19.17 -10.84
N THR A 199 2.22 19.55 -11.35
CA THR A 199 1.79 19.26 -12.72
C THR A 199 1.34 20.50 -13.48
N GLY A 200 1.22 21.65 -12.81
CA GLY A 200 0.63 22.85 -13.38
C GLY A 200 -0.89 22.78 -13.59
N HIS A 201 -1.54 21.68 -13.18
CA HIS A 201 -2.99 21.51 -13.28
C HIS A 201 -3.66 21.73 -11.92
N ALA A 202 -4.89 22.26 -11.91
CA ALA A 202 -5.61 22.52 -10.67
C ALA A 202 -6.33 21.27 -10.10
N TYR A 203 -6.73 20.32 -10.94
CA TYR A 203 -7.47 19.09 -10.55
C TYR A 203 -7.45 18.04 -11.69
N ASN A 204 -7.99 16.83 -11.43
CA ASN A 204 -8.28 15.77 -12.42
C ASN A 204 -7.09 15.28 -13.26
N VAL A 205 -5.95 15.07 -12.62
CA VAL A 205 -4.86 14.33 -13.25
C VAL A 205 -5.18 12.83 -13.24
N GLY A 206 -5.06 12.19 -14.40
CA GLY A 206 -5.50 10.81 -14.65
C GLY A 206 -4.92 9.75 -13.71
N HIS A 207 -5.35 8.50 -13.89
CA HIS A 207 -4.96 7.41 -12.98
C HIS A 207 -3.44 7.22 -12.87
N TYR A 208 -2.67 7.46 -13.93
CA TYR A 208 -1.20 7.31 -13.94
C TYR A 208 -0.46 8.64 -13.90
N ASP A 209 -0.98 9.61 -13.15
CA ASP A 209 -0.32 10.91 -13.01
C ASP A 209 1.03 10.82 -12.27
N GLN A 210 1.95 11.72 -12.62
CA GLN A 210 3.30 11.72 -12.05
C GLN A 210 3.33 11.97 -10.53
N THR A 211 2.35 12.70 -9.99
CA THR A 211 2.26 13.00 -8.54
C THR A 211 1.98 11.76 -7.69
N ARG A 212 1.74 10.60 -8.30
CA ARG A 212 1.55 9.32 -7.63
C ARG A 212 2.85 8.66 -7.18
N TYR A 213 3.97 9.05 -7.78
CA TYR A 213 5.23 8.34 -7.64
C TYR A 213 6.10 8.92 -6.54
N HIS A 214 5.51 9.22 -5.38
CA HIS A 214 6.21 9.71 -4.20
C HIS A 214 6.01 8.73 -3.03
N MET A 215 7.03 8.56 -2.19
CA MET A 215 6.98 7.68 -1.00
C MET A 215 5.82 8.02 -0.09
N PHE A 216 5.51 9.32 0.03
CA PHE A 216 4.29 9.79 0.65
C PHE A 216 3.36 10.33 -0.43
N TYR A 217 2.21 9.69 -0.57
CA TYR A 217 1.20 10.09 -1.54
C TYR A 217 -0.13 10.38 -0.83
N GLY A 218 -0.38 11.67 -0.61
CA GLY A 218 -1.58 12.17 0.06
C GLY A 218 -2.83 12.23 -0.83
N LYS A 219 -2.72 12.07 -2.15
CA LYS A 219 -3.88 12.19 -3.06
C LYS A 219 -5.02 11.24 -2.71
N LYS A 220 -4.70 9.99 -2.36
CA LYS A 220 -5.76 9.05 -1.93
C LYS A 220 -6.37 9.47 -0.60
N ALA A 221 -5.69 10.23 0.28
CA ALA A 221 -6.24 10.72 1.56
C ALA A 221 -7.02 12.04 1.40
N ILE A 222 -6.78 12.73 0.28
CA ILE A 222 -7.45 13.97 -0.11
C ILE A 222 -8.73 13.68 -0.92
N MET A 223 -8.74 12.62 -1.76
CA MET A 223 -9.91 12.20 -2.56
C MET A 223 -10.67 10.98 -2.02
N TYR A 224 -10.04 10.16 -1.18
CA TYR A 224 -10.62 8.98 -0.52
C TYR A 224 -10.13 8.97 0.95
N PRO A 225 -10.69 8.15 1.85
CA PRO A 225 -10.20 8.11 3.24
C PRO A 225 -8.98 7.18 3.40
N THR A 226 -7.99 7.20 2.50
CA THR A 226 -6.79 6.32 2.63
C THR A 226 -5.49 6.99 2.15
N PHE A 227 -4.40 6.94 2.91
CA PHE A 227 -3.05 7.17 2.39
C PHE A 227 -2.57 5.95 1.62
N GLN A 228 -1.60 6.14 0.72
CA GLN A 228 -0.78 5.05 0.18
C GLN A 228 0.69 5.46 0.30
N THR A 229 1.48 4.65 0.98
CA THR A 229 2.93 4.76 1.05
C THR A 229 3.50 3.62 0.23
N LEU A 230 4.28 3.94 -0.81
CA LEU A 230 4.99 2.95 -1.60
C LEU A 230 6.30 2.59 -0.91
N ILE A 231 6.35 1.42 -0.27
CA ILE A 231 7.50 0.89 0.46
C ILE A 231 8.08 -0.26 -0.36
N VAL A 232 9.09 -0.04 -1.20
CA VAL A 232 9.68 -1.15 -1.97
C VAL A 232 10.86 -1.79 -1.23
N GLN A 233 10.78 -3.12 -1.05
CA GLN A 233 11.65 -3.93 -0.21
C GLN A 233 13.05 -4.21 -0.81
N ARG A 234 13.98 -4.46 0.11
CA ARG A 234 15.45 -4.63 0.04
C ARG A 234 16.03 -5.45 -1.14
N GLN A 235 17.21 -5.04 -1.61
CA GLN A 235 18.16 -5.92 -2.32
C GLN A 235 18.73 -6.97 -1.35
N LYS A 236 18.20 -8.20 -1.40
CA LYS A 236 18.73 -9.44 -0.80
C LYS A 236 18.91 -9.48 0.75
N LEU A 237 18.54 -10.62 1.32
CA LEU A 237 19.30 -11.28 2.38
C LEU A 237 20.13 -12.37 1.70
#